data_AF-A0A8T0F5Q5-F1
#
_entry.id   AF-A0A8T0F5Q5-F1
#
_cell.length_a   1.000
_cell.length_b   1.000
_cell.length_c   1.000
_cell.angle_alpha   90.00
_cell.angle_beta   90.00
_cell.angle_gamma   90.00
#
_symmetry.space_group_name_H-M   'P 1'
#
loop_
_entity.id
_entity.type
_entity.pdbx_description
1 polymer ?
#
loop_
_entity_poly.entity_id
_entity_poly.type
_entity_poly.pdbx_seq_one_letter_code
_entity_poly.pdbx_strand_id
1 'polypeptide(L)'
;MDRNKSKTLLKVLEFIEATTRLWGILTMIVMWGVGTDLTMHKHGLGAYLLFIAVLLTIFETSFAINIYLDLIIKDEKNLCYQFWQRVQWLDMWKKTVLYFFLSIFCFMNPHELWLATIGGSMLIVLALLYLIFTYKIHLSEQETMMFDKECSYDRFEDLQDEIDDSLPSPNCGNVACFYCCILYCGQLLDSLLPSVEIIQYSSIHSYYFSESEGGNPPMCCDVLPLNREFAVGWSNGIIEVRDATAFSVKGILEGPESLAVTCISADDDKSRPKLLASYASGHTIMWDVKEGQKIYTFVNDRQTLANAFNCDRTCFAVTGSDAKIQVHDFDTGAELQILQGTLDPETMDGHTNRVFSLRFHPTRQNELLSGGWDDTFWDIRYPYSKKKIYGPHICGSGGIEFLGEEKFVTASWRKKKSLQVWEYDTGLLLDTIKPDDENCFLYCCRYLESEDVLLVGGSHRNMLRIVDVTAKMTISSIWNLKGAVYFVRELPKLDSTSFSRSFCFCSENSFYIAQTES
;
A
#
# COMPACT_ATOMS: atom_id res chain seq x y z
N MET A 1 7.25 -29.14 -1.45
CA MET A 1 6.55 -30.16 -2.30
C MET A 1 5.39 -29.50 -3.07
N ASP A 2 5.27 -28.18 -2.99
CA ASP A 2 4.02 -27.45 -3.24
C ASP A 2 3.99 -26.77 -4.61
N ARG A 3 5.16 -26.53 -5.22
CA ARG A 3 5.27 -26.12 -6.64
C ARG A 3 4.67 -27.17 -7.60
N ASN A 4 4.79 -28.47 -7.27
CA ASN A 4 4.18 -29.55 -8.05
C ASN A 4 2.68 -29.69 -7.79
N LYS A 5 2.19 -29.35 -6.58
CA LYS A 5 0.75 -29.29 -6.30
C LYS A 5 0.10 -28.12 -7.04
N SER A 6 0.69 -26.92 -7.01
CA SER A 6 0.19 -25.74 -7.72
C SER A 6 0.14 -25.94 -9.24
N LYS A 7 1.20 -26.51 -9.85
CA LYS A 7 1.19 -26.84 -11.30
C LYS A 7 0.17 -27.93 -11.66
N THR A 8 -0.04 -28.92 -10.79
CA THR A 8 -1.07 -29.94 -10.98
C THR A 8 -2.46 -29.33 -10.84
N LEU A 9 -2.65 -28.42 -9.88
CA LEU A 9 -3.91 -27.70 -9.65
C LEU A 9 -4.27 -26.79 -10.83
N LEU A 10 -3.29 -26.04 -11.37
CA LEU A 10 -3.48 -25.18 -12.55
C LEU A 10 -3.85 -25.99 -13.79
N LYS A 11 -3.17 -27.12 -14.03
CA LYS A 11 -3.51 -28.04 -15.13
C LYS A 11 -4.91 -28.63 -14.98
N VAL A 12 -5.32 -28.96 -13.76
CA VAL A 12 -6.68 -29.46 -13.48
C VAL A 12 -7.72 -28.33 -13.62
N LEU A 13 -7.36 -27.07 -13.32
CA LEU A 13 -8.20 -25.89 -13.53
C LEU A 13 -8.44 -25.62 -15.03
N GLU A 14 -7.37 -25.58 -15.82
CA GLU A 14 -7.44 -25.42 -17.28
C GLU A 14 -8.24 -26.55 -17.93
N PHE A 15 -8.07 -27.79 -17.44
CA PHE A 15 -8.81 -28.95 -17.93
C PHE A 15 -10.32 -28.85 -17.65
N ILE A 16 -10.71 -28.44 -16.45
CA ILE A 16 -12.13 -28.28 -16.08
C ILE A 16 -12.76 -27.12 -16.83
N GLU A 17 -12.05 -26.00 -16.99
CA GLU A 17 -12.52 -24.84 -17.77
C GLU A 17 -12.77 -25.22 -19.24
N ALA A 18 -11.82 -25.93 -19.86
CA ALA A 18 -11.97 -26.44 -21.22
C ALA A 18 -13.14 -27.43 -21.33
N THR A 19 -13.32 -28.30 -20.34
CA THR A 19 -14.39 -29.30 -20.31
C THR A 19 -15.77 -28.65 -20.18
N THR A 20 -15.94 -27.69 -19.27
CA THR A 20 -17.21 -26.97 -19.09
C THR A 20 -17.58 -26.19 -20.35
N ARG A 21 -16.60 -25.55 -21.02
CA ARG A 21 -16.83 -24.83 -22.27
C ARG A 21 -17.22 -25.74 -23.43
N LEU A 22 -16.51 -26.86 -23.60
CA LEU A 22 -16.83 -27.83 -24.64
C LEU A 22 -18.24 -28.41 -24.43
N TRP A 23 -18.59 -28.70 -23.19
CA TRP A 23 -19.92 -29.20 -22.82
C TRP A 23 -21.02 -28.15 -23.07
N GLY A 24 -20.75 -26.87 -22.78
CA GLY A 24 -21.65 -25.75 -23.06
C GLY A 24 -21.96 -25.60 -24.56
N ILE A 25 -20.93 -25.65 -25.43
CA ILE A 25 -21.09 -25.58 -26.88
C ILE A 25 -21.87 -26.79 -27.42
N LEU A 26 -21.57 -28.00 -26.92
CA LEU A 26 -22.26 -29.21 -27.33
C LEU A 26 -23.74 -29.15 -26.93
N THR A 27 -24.04 -28.67 -25.72
CA THR A 27 -25.42 -28.46 -25.24
C THR A 27 -26.15 -27.43 -26.11
N MET A 28 -25.50 -26.33 -26.50
CA MET A 28 -26.09 -25.34 -27.41
C MET A 28 -26.48 -25.96 -28.77
N ILE A 29 -25.58 -26.72 -29.40
CA ILE A 29 -25.84 -27.38 -30.70
C ILE A 29 -27.03 -28.35 -30.59
N VAL A 30 -27.05 -29.16 -29.52
CA VAL A 30 -28.15 -30.11 -29.27
C VAL A 30 -29.47 -29.37 -29.05
N MET A 31 -29.47 -28.25 -28.33
CA MET A 31 -30.69 -27.47 -28.07
C MET A 31 -31.24 -26.82 -29.35
N TRP A 32 -30.38 -26.36 -30.26
CA TRP A 32 -30.80 -25.90 -31.59
C TRP A 32 -31.37 -27.04 -32.44
N GLY A 33 -30.74 -28.22 -32.43
CA GLY A 33 -31.22 -29.39 -33.19
C GLY A 33 -32.55 -29.92 -32.68
N VAL A 34 -32.66 -30.14 -31.37
CA VAL A 34 -33.90 -30.62 -30.72
C VAL A 34 -35.01 -29.57 -30.82
N GLY A 35 -34.69 -28.28 -30.63
CA GLY A 35 -35.69 -27.20 -30.75
C GLY A 35 -36.28 -27.05 -32.15
N THR A 36 -35.46 -27.19 -33.20
CA THR A 36 -35.94 -27.12 -34.59
C THR A 36 -36.79 -28.32 -34.97
N ASP A 37 -36.39 -29.54 -34.58
CA ASP A 37 -37.13 -30.79 -34.81
C ASP A 37 -38.53 -30.77 -34.18
N LEU A 38 -38.63 -30.41 -32.89
CA LEU A 38 -39.92 -30.33 -32.20
C LEU A 38 -40.84 -29.23 -32.76
N THR A 39 -40.25 -28.13 -33.25
CA THR A 39 -41.02 -27.03 -33.86
C THR A 39 -41.58 -27.44 -35.22
N MET A 40 -40.82 -28.19 -36.02
CA MET A 40 -41.30 -28.75 -37.30
C MET A 40 -42.47 -29.72 -37.10
N HIS A 41 -42.44 -30.50 -36.02
CA HIS A 41 -43.54 -31.38 -35.61
C HIS A 41 -44.72 -30.67 -34.91
N LYS A 42 -44.72 -29.32 -34.86
CA LYS A 42 -45.77 -28.46 -34.25
C LYS A 42 -46.02 -28.72 -32.75
N HIS A 43 -45.04 -29.21 -32.02
CA HIS A 43 -45.14 -29.30 -30.56
C HIS A 43 -44.91 -27.93 -29.91
N GLY A 44 -45.79 -27.53 -28.98
CA GLY A 44 -45.69 -26.24 -28.28
C GLY A 44 -44.39 -26.05 -27.49
N LEU A 45 -43.73 -27.14 -27.09
CA LEU A 45 -42.44 -27.13 -26.41
C LEU A 45 -41.25 -26.79 -27.33
N GLY A 46 -41.41 -26.89 -28.66
CA GLY A 46 -40.34 -26.56 -29.61
C GLY A 46 -39.92 -25.09 -29.57
N ALA A 47 -40.89 -24.18 -29.49
CA ALA A 47 -40.63 -22.74 -29.37
C ALA A 47 -39.88 -22.37 -28.08
N TYR A 48 -40.18 -23.08 -26.98
CA TYR A 48 -39.48 -22.92 -25.71
C TYR A 48 -38.02 -23.38 -25.79
N LEU A 49 -37.75 -24.53 -26.42
CA LEU A 49 -36.38 -25.03 -26.59
C LEU A 49 -35.54 -24.12 -27.51
N LEU A 50 -36.14 -23.54 -28.55
CA LEU A 50 -35.48 -22.54 -29.39
C LEU A 50 -35.14 -21.27 -28.62
N PHE A 51 -36.04 -20.82 -27.73
CA PHE A 51 -35.77 -19.68 -26.85
C PHE A 51 -34.60 -19.97 -25.89
N ILE A 52 -34.56 -21.16 -25.29
CA ILE A 52 -33.41 -21.58 -24.45
C ILE A 52 -32.13 -21.64 -25.29
N ALA A 53 -32.20 -22.15 -26.52
CA ALA A 53 -31.04 -22.25 -27.41
C ALA A 53 -30.43 -20.87 -27.71
N VAL A 54 -31.26 -19.84 -27.92
CA VAL A 54 -30.79 -18.45 -28.08
C VAL A 54 -30.10 -17.93 -26.82
N LEU A 55 -30.68 -18.17 -25.64
CA LEU A 55 -30.08 -17.74 -24.36
C LEU A 55 -28.73 -18.44 -24.11
N LEU A 56 -28.65 -19.75 -24.33
CA LEU A 56 -27.41 -20.52 -24.23
C LEU A 56 -26.35 -20.00 -25.20
N THR A 57 -26.73 -19.68 -26.45
CA THR A 57 -25.78 -19.08 -27.40
C THR A 57 -25.20 -17.79 -26.85
N ILE A 58 -26.01 -16.88 -26.30
CA ILE A 58 -25.52 -15.60 -25.75
C ILE A 58 -24.58 -15.84 -24.56
N PHE A 59 -24.94 -16.73 -23.63
CA PHE A 59 -24.17 -16.93 -22.40
C PHE A 59 -22.92 -17.79 -22.56
N GLU A 60 -22.91 -18.75 -23.48
CA GLU A 60 -21.73 -19.60 -23.74
C GLU A 60 -20.75 -18.89 -24.70
N THR A 61 -21.24 -18.04 -25.62
CA THR A 61 -20.37 -17.22 -26.49
C THR A 61 -19.86 -15.96 -25.81
N SER A 62 -20.33 -15.63 -24.60
CA SER A 62 -19.94 -14.41 -23.89
C SER A 62 -18.43 -14.28 -23.71
N PHE A 63 -17.73 -15.39 -23.48
CA PHE A 63 -16.27 -15.40 -23.35
C PHE A 63 -15.54 -15.03 -24.65
N ALA A 64 -16.00 -15.54 -25.79
CA ALA A 64 -15.40 -15.22 -27.09
C ALA A 64 -15.59 -13.74 -27.44
N ILE A 65 -16.75 -13.18 -27.08
CA ILE A 65 -17.05 -11.75 -27.25
C ILE A 65 -16.17 -10.90 -26.33
N ASN A 66 -15.89 -11.35 -25.09
CA ASN A 66 -14.94 -10.64 -24.20
C ASN A 66 -13.54 -10.55 -24.82
N ILE A 67 -12.99 -11.68 -25.28
CA ILE A 67 -11.68 -11.70 -25.96
C ILE A 67 -11.68 -10.75 -27.16
N TYR A 68 -12.75 -10.77 -27.96
CA TYR A 68 -12.88 -9.92 -29.14
C TYR A 68 -12.93 -8.43 -28.79
N LEU A 69 -13.70 -8.06 -27.76
CA LEU A 69 -13.83 -6.68 -27.30
C LEU A 69 -12.51 -6.15 -26.71
N ASP A 70 -11.83 -6.95 -25.89
CA ASP A 70 -10.56 -6.57 -25.26
C ASP A 70 -9.43 -6.39 -26.29
N LEU A 71 -9.45 -7.12 -27.40
CA LEU A 71 -8.44 -7.02 -28.45
C LEU A 71 -8.64 -5.82 -29.39
N ILE A 72 -9.89 -5.43 -29.65
CA ILE A 72 -10.23 -4.50 -30.75
C ILE A 72 -10.68 -3.14 -30.23
N ILE A 73 -11.39 -3.09 -29.10
CA ILE A 73 -12.00 -1.87 -28.56
C ILE A 73 -11.37 -1.57 -27.20
N LYS A 74 -10.23 -0.86 -27.22
CA LYS A 74 -9.57 -0.37 -26.00
C LYS A 74 -10.21 0.90 -25.40
N ASP A 75 -11.23 1.45 -26.05
CA ASP A 75 -11.84 2.72 -25.66
C ASP A 75 -13.11 2.47 -24.83
N GLU A 76 -13.00 2.70 -23.51
CA GLU A 76 -14.03 2.47 -22.49
C GLU A 76 -15.31 3.29 -22.71
N LYS A 77 -15.29 4.29 -23.58
CA LYS A 77 -16.43 5.18 -23.85
C LYS A 77 -17.42 4.64 -24.87
N ASN A 78 -17.15 3.49 -25.49
CA ASN A 78 -18.05 2.94 -26.51
C ASN A 78 -19.34 2.36 -25.91
N LEU A 79 -20.48 2.77 -26.46
CA LEU A 79 -21.82 2.32 -26.04
C LEU A 79 -21.98 0.79 -26.09
N CYS A 80 -21.34 0.12 -27.06
CA CYS A 80 -21.35 -1.34 -27.16
C CYS A 80 -20.64 -2.01 -25.96
N TYR A 81 -19.54 -1.44 -25.48
CA TYR A 81 -18.81 -1.95 -24.32
C TYR A 81 -19.63 -1.77 -23.04
N GLN A 82 -20.26 -0.60 -22.85
CA GLN A 82 -21.15 -0.35 -21.71
C GLN A 82 -22.40 -1.25 -21.71
N PHE A 83 -23.02 -1.48 -22.87
CA PHE A 83 -24.14 -2.40 -22.97
C PHE A 83 -23.71 -3.84 -22.67
N TRP A 84 -22.54 -4.25 -23.16
CA TRP A 84 -21.96 -5.56 -22.90
C TRP A 84 -21.62 -5.78 -21.43
N GLN A 85 -21.09 -4.77 -20.73
CA GLN A 85 -20.88 -4.81 -19.28
C GLN A 85 -22.18 -5.06 -18.49
N ARG A 86 -23.32 -4.53 -18.94
CA ARG A 86 -24.63 -4.85 -18.31
C ARG A 86 -25.05 -6.30 -18.53
N VAL A 87 -24.75 -6.88 -19.69
CA VAL A 87 -25.01 -8.30 -19.99
C VAL A 87 -24.10 -9.22 -19.16
N GLN A 88 -22.88 -8.78 -18.86
CA GLN A 88 -21.92 -9.50 -18.01
C GLN A 88 -22.30 -9.53 -16.52
N TRP A 89 -23.34 -8.80 -16.08
CA TRP A 89 -23.82 -8.85 -14.69
C TRP A 89 -24.26 -10.26 -14.25
N LEU A 90 -24.48 -11.18 -15.20
CA LEU A 90 -24.75 -12.59 -14.93
C LEU A 90 -23.44 -13.38 -14.73
N ASP A 91 -22.89 -13.25 -13.52
CA ASP A 91 -21.76 -14.03 -13.02
C ASP A 91 -21.99 -15.55 -13.10
N MET A 92 -20.90 -16.33 -13.05
CA MET A 92 -20.92 -17.80 -13.20
C MET A 92 -21.87 -18.52 -12.23
N TRP A 93 -22.02 -18.01 -11.00
CA TRP A 93 -22.95 -18.58 -10.02
C TRP A 93 -24.42 -18.30 -10.39
N LYS A 94 -24.72 -17.16 -11.03
CA LYS A 94 -26.07 -16.81 -11.52
C LYS A 94 -26.45 -17.68 -12.72
N LYS A 95 -25.48 -18.03 -13.58
CA LYS A 95 -25.68 -19.00 -14.68
C LYS A 95 -26.09 -20.38 -14.16
N THR A 96 -25.49 -20.84 -13.05
CA THR A 96 -25.83 -22.11 -12.40
C THR A 96 -27.32 -22.16 -12.01
N VAL A 97 -27.78 -21.11 -11.33
CA VAL A 97 -29.19 -20.99 -10.89
C VAL A 97 -30.12 -20.94 -12.11
N LEU A 98 -29.77 -20.15 -13.12
CA LEU A 98 -30.57 -19.99 -14.33
C LEU A 98 -30.72 -21.32 -15.11
N TYR A 99 -29.63 -22.04 -15.36
CA TYR A 99 -29.66 -23.30 -16.10
C TYR A 99 -30.41 -24.40 -15.37
N PHE A 100 -30.29 -24.44 -14.04
CA PHE A 100 -31.08 -25.36 -13.21
C PHE A 100 -32.58 -25.09 -13.36
N PHE A 101 -33.03 -23.84 -13.26
CA PHE A 101 -34.44 -23.49 -13.44
C PHE A 101 -34.96 -23.78 -14.86
N LEU A 102 -34.18 -23.45 -15.90
CA LEU A 102 -34.56 -23.70 -17.28
C LEU A 102 -34.71 -25.20 -17.59
N SER A 103 -33.92 -26.06 -16.92
CA SER A 103 -33.99 -27.51 -17.09
C SER A 103 -35.29 -28.14 -16.60
N ILE A 104 -35.92 -27.58 -15.56
CA ILE A 104 -37.15 -28.12 -14.94
C ILE A 104 -38.29 -28.19 -15.96
N PHE A 105 -38.41 -27.17 -16.81
CA PHE A 105 -39.44 -27.09 -17.84
C PHE A 105 -39.26 -28.12 -18.97
N CYS A 106 -38.04 -28.64 -19.18
CA CYS A 106 -37.78 -29.70 -20.15
C CYS A 106 -38.33 -31.07 -19.71
N PHE A 107 -38.67 -31.25 -18.42
CA PHE A 107 -39.18 -32.50 -17.86
C PHE A 107 -40.70 -32.52 -17.62
N MET A 108 -41.43 -31.46 -18.02
CA MET A 108 -42.87 -31.38 -17.73
C MET A 108 -43.72 -32.45 -18.44
N ASN A 109 -43.28 -32.95 -19.60
CA ASN A 109 -43.97 -34.01 -20.36
C ASN A 109 -42.97 -35.07 -20.90
N PRO A 110 -42.42 -35.94 -20.03
CA PRO A 110 -41.30 -36.81 -20.39
C PRO A 110 -41.70 -37.98 -21.32
N HIS A 111 -42.98 -38.36 -21.32
CA HIS A 111 -43.46 -39.54 -22.06
C HIS A 111 -43.70 -39.28 -23.54
N GLU A 112 -43.93 -38.04 -23.96
CA GLU A 112 -44.23 -37.70 -25.36
C GLU A 112 -42.99 -37.24 -26.15
N LEU A 113 -41.95 -36.75 -25.46
CA LEU A 113 -40.85 -36.01 -26.08
C LEU A 113 -39.49 -36.42 -25.48
N TRP A 114 -39.05 -37.64 -25.78
CA TRP A 114 -37.77 -38.18 -25.28
C TRP A 114 -36.56 -37.31 -25.67
N LEU A 115 -36.57 -36.64 -26.83
CA LEU A 115 -35.49 -35.73 -27.24
C LEU A 115 -35.37 -34.48 -26.35
N ALA A 116 -36.49 -33.96 -25.83
CA ALA A 116 -36.48 -32.83 -24.90
C ALA A 116 -35.88 -33.22 -23.53
N THR A 117 -36.07 -34.47 -23.11
CA THR A 117 -35.47 -35.00 -21.87
C THR A 117 -33.95 -35.10 -21.95
N ILE A 118 -33.40 -35.41 -23.13
CA ILE A 118 -31.96 -35.41 -23.40
C ILE A 118 -31.42 -33.97 -23.24
N GLY A 119 -32.04 -32.98 -23.87
CA GLY A 119 -31.66 -31.56 -23.70
C GLY A 119 -31.75 -31.07 -22.26
N GLY A 120 -32.81 -31.44 -21.53
CA GLY A 120 -32.98 -31.15 -20.11
C GLY A 120 -31.89 -31.75 -19.23
N SER A 121 -31.52 -33.02 -19.46
CA SER A 121 -30.44 -33.69 -18.72
C SER A 121 -29.07 -33.03 -18.94
N MET A 122 -28.79 -32.60 -20.18
CA MET A 122 -27.55 -31.91 -20.52
C MET A 122 -27.43 -30.54 -19.82
N LEU A 123 -28.55 -29.82 -19.67
CA LEU A 123 -28.63 -28.56 -18.92
C LEU A 123 -28.34 -28.75 -17.43
N ILE A 124 -28.83 -29.83 -16.83
CA ILE A 124 -28.54 -30.16 -15.42
C ILE A 124 -27.04 -30.44 -15.23
N VAL A 125 -26.44 -31.23 -16.13
CA VAL A 125 -24.99 -31.50 -16.09
C VAL A 125 -24.20 -30.20 -16.26
N LEU A 126 -24.63 -29.31 -17.17
CA LEU A 126 -24.00 -28.00 -17.35
C LEU A 126 -24.11 -27.13 -16.08
N ALA A 127 -25.27 -27.10 -15.41
CA ALA A 127 -25.44 -26.39 -14.15
C ALA A 127 -24.52 -26.93 -13.04
N LEU A 128 -24.37 -28.25 -12.93
CA LEU A 128 -23.45 -28.88 -11.95
C LEU A 128 -21.99 -28.54 -12.24
N LEU A 129 -21.58 -28.51 -13.51
CA LEU A 129 -20.23 -28.11 -13.90
C LEU A 129 -19.94 -26.65 -13.54
N TYR A 130 -20.90 -25.73 -13.75
CA TYR A 130 -20.78 -24.34 -13.32
C TYR A 130 -20.78 -24.16 -11.79
N LEU A 131 -21.52 -25.00 -11.05
CA LEU A 131 -21.49 -25.04 -9.58
C LEU A 131 -20.11 -25.46 -9.06
N ILE A 132 -19.55 -26.55 -9.61
CA ILE A 132 -18.21 -27.05 -9.27
C ILE A 132 -17.15 -25.98 -9.58
N PHE A 133 -17.28 -25.31 -10.73
CA PHE A 133 -16.38 -24.22 -11.12
C PHE A 133 -16.46 -23.03 -10.15
N THR A 134 -17.67 -22.64 -9.74
CA THR A 134 -17.91 -21.55 -8.78
C THR A 134 -17.31 -21.87 -7.41
N TYR A 135 -17.58 -23.07 -6.87
CA TYR A 135 -17.04 -23.51 -5.59
C TYR A 135 -15.51 -23.56 -5.61
N LYS A 136 -14.92 -23.99 -6.74
CA LYS A 136 -13.48 -24.10 -6.91
C LYS A 136 -12.78 -22.74 -7.04
N ILE A 137 -13.40 -21.74 -7.70
CA ILE A 137 -12.88 -20.36 -7.70
C ILE A 137 -12.83 -19.81 -6.28
N HIS A 138 -13.90 -20.02 -5.51
CA HIS A 138 -13.96 -19.55 -4.12
C HIS A 138 -12.89 -20.22 -3.24
N LEU A 139 -12.68 -21.53 -3.41
CA LEU A 139 -11.61 -22.25 -2.73
C LEU A 139 -10.21 -21.75 -3.15
N SER A 140 -10.02 -21.46 -4.45
CA SER A 140 -8.77 -20.89 -4.97
C SER A 140 -8.50 -19.48 -4.44
N GLU A 141 -9.54 -18.66 -4.24
CA GLU A 141 -9.42 -17.33 -3.61
C GLU A 141 -9.03 -17.44 -2.14
N GLN A 142 -9.58 -18.42 -1.41
CA GLN A 142 -9.16 -18.71 -0.03
C GLN A 142 -7.74 -19.26 0.03
N GLU A 143 -7.37 -20.20 -0.84
CA GLU A 143 -6.01 -20.75 -0.93
C GLU A 143 -5.00 -19.69 -1.34
N THR A 144 -5.32 -18.79 -2.28
CA THR A 144 -4.43 -17.67 -2.64
C THR A 144 -4.31 -16.64 -1.52
N MET A 145 -5.35 -16.39 -0.72
CA MET A 145 -5.24 -15.55 0.46
C MET A 145 -4.38 -16.17 1.57
N MET A 146 -4.46 -17.49 1.77
CA MET A 146 -3.61 -18.21 2.73
C MET A 146 -2.18 -18.37 2.21
N PHE A 147 -2.01 -18.64 0.93
CA PHE A 147 -0.72 -18.73 0.25
C PHE A 147 -0.03 -17.37 0.15
N ASP A 148 -0.73 -16.26 -0.08
CA ASP A 148 -0.14 -14.92 0.01
C ASP A 148 0.33 -14.64 1.45
N LYS A 149 -0.33 -15.23 2.45
CA LYS A 149 0.10 -15.15 3.85
C LYS A 149 1.37 -15.96 4.08
N GLU A 150 1.42 -17.22 3.63
CA GLU A 150 2.61 -18.11 3.75
C GLU A 150 3.78 -17.68 2.84
N CYS A 151 3.56 -17.35 1.57
CA CYS A 151 4.57 -16.80 0.67
C CYS A 151 5.04 -15.40 1.09
N SER A 152 4.27 -14.64 1.86
CA SER A 152 4.79 -13.42 2.50
C SER A 152 5.74 -13.74 3.66
N TYR A 153 5.74 -14.95 4.22
CA TYR A 153 6.74 -15.40 5.18
C TYR A 153 7.92 -16.10 4.49
N ASP A 154 7.67 -16.97 3.50
CA ASP A 154 8.72 -17.75 2.81
C ASP A 154 9.55 -16.90 1.84
N ARG A 155 8.91 -15.99 1.07
CA ARG A 155 9.65 -15.04 0.21
C ARG A 155 10.58 -14.15 1.04
N PHE A 156 10.27 -14.02 2.32
CA PHE A 156 10.99 -13.20 3.26
C PHE A 156 12.21 -13.89 3.82
N GLU A 157 12.14 -15.19 4.14
CA GLU A 157 13.34 -16.00 4.40
C GLU A 157 14.24 -16.04 3.16
N ASP A 158 13.67 -16.26 1.95
CA ASP A 158 14.45 -16.31 0.71
C ASP A 158 15.11 -14.96 0.34
N LEU A 159 14.42 -13.82 0.52
CA LEU A 159 15.02 -12.49 0.32
C LEU A 159 16.03 -12.17 1.43
N GLN A 160 15.82 -12.65 2.64
CA GLN A 160 16.74 -12.41 3.76
C GLN A 160 18.02 -13.23 3.60
N ASP A 161 17.94 -14.45 3.07
CA ASP A 161 19.08 -15.28 2.71
C ASP A 161 19.81 -14.73 1.47
N GLU A 162 19.11 -14.26 0.42
CA GLU A 162 19.75 -13.59 -0.72
C GLU A 162 20.38 -12.23 -0.34
N ILE A 163 19.80 -11.50 0.62
CA ILE A 163 20.35 -10.25 1.15
C ILE A 163 21.55 -10.53 2.06
N ASP A 164 21.51 -11.53 2.95
CA ASP A 164 22.63 -11.89 3.82
C ASP A 164 23.81 -12.49 3.05
N ASP A 165 23.58 -13.27 1.98
CA ASP A 165 24.65 -13.83 1.12
C ASP A 165 25.26 -12.79 0.15
N SER A 166 24.55 -11.70 -0.14
CA SER A 166 25.06 -10.58 -0.95
C SER A 166 25.69 -9.45 -0.12
N LEU A 167 25.57 -9.52 1.21
CA LEU A 167 26.29 -8.65 2.15
C LEU A 167 27.69 -9.22 2.40
N PRO A 168 28.78 -8.49 2.09
CA PRO A 168 30.09 -8.91 2.56
C PRO A 168 30.10 -8.87 4.09
N SER A 169 30.56 -9.94 4.73
CA SER A 169 30.90 -9.98 6.16
C SER A 169 31.70 -8.71 6.55
N PRO A 170 31.55 -8.18 7.78
CA PRO A 170 31.98 -6.83 8.11
C PRO A 170 33.49 -6.70 7.97
N ASN A 171 33.93 -6.21 6.81
CA ASN A 171 35.25 -5.69 6.60
C ASN A 171 35.10 -4.27 6.08
N CYS A 172 35.74 -3.37 6.81
CA CYS A 172 35.72 -1.93 6.65
C CYS A 172 35.76 -1.46 5.19
N GLY A 173 34.82 -0.59 4.83
CA GLY A 173 34.83 0.17 3.58
C GLY A 173 33.63 -0.17 2.69
N ASN A 174 32.70 0.77 2.58
CA ASN A 174 31.48 0.74 1.74
C ASN A 174 30.25 0.07 2.39
N VAL A 175 29.73 0.69 3.45
CA VAL A 175 28.42 0.37 4.04
C VAL A 175 27.32 1.09 3.25
N ALA A 176 26.82 0.46 2.18
CA ALA A 176 25.60 0.90 1.51
C ALA A 176 24.39 0.46 2.36
N CYS A 177 23.71 1.44 2.94
CA CYS A 177 22.60 1.24 3.87
C CYS A 177 21.32 0.75 3.15
N PHE A 178 20.35 0.14 3.83
CA PHE A 178 19.12 -0.39 3.21
C PHE A 178 18.25 0.68 2.52
N TYR A 179 18.37 1.95 2.91
CA TYR A 179 17.84 3.08 2.14
C TYR A 179 18.51 3.26 0.77
N CYS A 180 19.79 2.89 0.66
CA CYS A 180 20.52 2.71 -0.59
C CYS A 180 20.01 1.50 -1.39
N CYS A 181 19.48 0.44 -0.76
CA CYS A 181 18.76 -0.65 -1.45
C CYS A 181 17.37 -0.23 -1.94
N ILE A 182 16.62 0.61 -1.21
CA ILE A 182 15.39 1.24 -1.73
C ILE A 182 15.72 2.10 -2.96
N LEU A 183 16.86 2.79 -2.97
CA LEU A 183 17.41 3.49 -4.15
C LEU A 183 17.86 2.51 -5.26
N TYR A 184 18.52 1.40 -4.94
CA TYR A 184 19.01 0.41 -5.92
C TYR A 184 17.90 -0.45 -6.55
N CYS A 185 16.83 -0.77 -5.81
CA CYS A 185 15.65 -1.43 -6.38
C CYS A 185 14.87 -0.48 -7.31
N GLY A 186 14.99 0.84 -7.12
CA GLY A 186 14.53 1.85 -8.08
C GLY A 186 15.38 1.93 -9.35
N GLN A 187 16.69 1.64 -9.25
CA GLN A 187 17.64 1.71 -10.38
C GLN A 187 17.55 0.56 -11.39
N LEU A 188 16.84 -0.54 -11.07
CA LEU A 188 16.67 -1.67 -12.01
C LEU A 188 15.68 -1.40 -13.15
N LEU A 189 15.22 -0.15 -13.30
CA LEU A 189 14.22 0.26 -14.29
C LEU A 189 14.53 1.62 -14.94
N ASP A 190 15.79 1.91 -15.25
CA ASP A 190 16.13 3.07 -16.08
C ASP A 190 16.39 2.69 -17.54
N SER A 191 15.40 2.96 -18.39
CA SER A 191 15.65 3.65 -19.67
C SER A 191 14.35 4.27 -20.19
N LEU A 192 14.39 5.60 -20.36
CA LEU A 192 13.37 6.47 -20.95
C LEU A 192 12.20 6.86 -20.01
N LEU A 193 12.44 7.82 -19.11
CA LEU A 193 11.35 8.61 -18.54
C LEU A 193 11.36 10.05 -19.12
N PRO A 194 10.19 10.55 -19.56
CA PRO A 194 10.04 11.91 -20.09
C PRO A 194 10.09 12.96 -18.97
N SER A 195 10.16 14.23 -19.37
CA SER A 195 10.05 15.41 -18.51
C SER A 195 8.93 15.28 -17.47
N VAL A 196 9.19 15.73 -16.23
CA VAL A 196 8.21 15.82 -15.13
C VAL A 196 6.89 16.40 -15.65
N GLU A 197 5.88 15.55 -15.83
CA GLU A 197 4.54 15.97 -16.24
C GLU A 197 3.70 16.23 -14.98
N ILE A 198 3.50 17.49 -14.68
CA ILE A 198 2.54 17.90 -13.66
C ILE A 198 1.17 17.93 -14.33
N ILE A 199 0.43 16.83 -14.21
CA ILE A 199 -0.99 16.85 -14.54
C ILE A 199 -1.71 17.58 -13.40
N GLN A 200 -1.83 18.90 -13.55
CA GLN A 200 -2.55 19.76 -12.61
C GLN A 200 -4.05 19.45 -12.67
N TYR A 201 -4.58 18.85 -11.60
CA TYR A 201 -5.96 19.12 -11.19
C TYR A 201 -5.91 20.30 -10.18
N SER A 202 -6.04 21.50 -10.76
CA SER A 202 -6.45 22.78 -10.18
C SER A 202 -5.77 23.42 -8.94
N SER A 203 -4.76 22.86 -8.26
CA SER A 203 -4.37 23.41 -6.94
C SER A 203 -2.87 23.59 -6.60
N ILE A 204 -1.93 23.08 -7.40
CA ILE A 204 -0.48 23.26 -7.15
C ILE A 204 0.10 24.10 -8.29
N HIS A 205 0.52 25.34 -8.01
CA HIS A 205 0.96 26.30 -9.04
C HIS A 205 2.47 26.57 -9.06
N SER A 206 3.17 26.47 -7.93
CA SER A 206 4.61 26.65 -7.87
C SER A 206 5.29 25.53 -7.08
N TYR A 207 6.43 25.08 -7.59
CA TYR A 207 7.33 24.20 -6.86
C TYR A 207 8.76 24.71 -6.99
N TYR A 208 9.42 24.83 -5.85
CA TYR A 208 10.83 25.08 -5.76
C TYR A 208 11.57 23.76 -5.68
N PHE A 209 12.67 23.69 -6.42
CA PHE A 209 13.50 22.51 -6.55
C PHE A 209 14.90 22.85 -6.08
N SER A 210 15.41 22.09 -5.12
CA SER A 210 16.81 22.14 -4.72
C SER A 210 17.43 20.76 -4.89
N GLU A 211 18.46 20.69 -5.71
CA GLU A 211 19.44 19.62 -5.65
C GLU A 211 20.48 19.95 -4.58
N SER A 212 20.95 18.94 -3.85
CA SER A 212 22.12 19.12 -2.98
C SER A 212 23.34 19.42 -3.83
N GLU A 213 24.20 20.33 -3.37
CA GLU A 213 25.57 20.41 -3.89
C GLU A 213 26.28 19.08 -3.60
N GLY A 214 26.59 18.31 -4.66
CA GLY A 214 27.29 17.02 -4.54
C GLY A 214 26.43 15.76 -4.78
N GLY A 215 25.14 15.90 -5.12
CA GLY A 215 24.31 14.77 -5.58
C GLY A 215 23.93 13.75 -4.49
N ASN A 216 23.95 14.13 -3.22
CA ASN A 216 23.55 13.27 -2.11
C ASN A 216 22.02 13.27 -1.96
N PRO A 217 21.33 12.12 -1.95
CA PRO A 217 19.89 12.08 -1.79
C PRO A 217 19.41 12.61 -0.43
N PRO A 218 18.35 13.45 -0.38
CA PRO A 218 17.65 13.78 0.85
C PRO A 218 16.83 12.58 1.33
N MET A 219 16.92 12.28 2.62
CA MET A 219 16.35 11.09 3.23
C MET A 219 15.12 11.39 4.08
N CYS A 220 15.16 12.50 4.80
CA CYS A 220 14.10 12.94 5.70
C CYS A 220 14.14 14.47 5.84
N CYS A 221 13.04 15.05 6.29
CA CYS A 221 12.98 16.46 6.63
C CYS A 221 12.05 16.69 7.82
N ASP A 222 12.28 17.74 8.59
CA ASP A 222 11.31 18.17 9.58
C ASP A 222 11.31 19.68 9.76
N VAL A 223 10.21 20.22 10.26
CA VAL A 223 10.01 21.66 10.41
C VAL A 223 10.48 22.11 11.79
N LEU A 224 11.28 23.16 11.81
CA LEU A 224 11.75 23.77 13.05
C LEU A 224 10.78 24.89 13.47
N PRO A 225 10.49 25.03 14.77
CA PRO A 225 9.56 26.03 15.27
C PRO A 225 10.14 27.46 15.24
N LEU A 226 11.47 27.57 15.09
CA LEU A 226 12.20 28.84 15.06
C LEU A 226 12.09 29.48 13.67
N ASN A 227 11.51 30.68 13.60
CA ASN A 227 11.59 31.61 12.46
C ASN A 227 11.50 30.99 11.06
N ARG A 228 10.54 30.06 10.86
CA ARG A 228 10.25 29.45 9.56
C ARG A 228 11.47 28.72 8.99
N GLU A 229 12.04 27.82 9.76
CA GLU A 229 13.17 26.99 9.34
C GLU A 229 12.72 25.53 9.18
N PHE A 230 13.46 24.78 8.37
CA PHE A 230 13.29 23.33 8.27
C PHE A 230 14.66 22.67 8.17
N ALA A 231 14.75 21.46 8.69
CA ALA A 231 15.94 20.63 8.61
C ALA A 231 15.75 19.58 7.50
N VAL A 232 16.80 19.31 6.73
CA VAL A 232 16.87 18.22 5.75
C VAL A 232 18.04 17.33 6.10
N GLY A 233 17.76 16.04 6.30
CA GLY A 233 18.76 15.01 6.53
C GLY A 233 19.18 14.37 5.22
N TRP A 234 20.47 14.30 4.97
CA TRP A 234 21.05 13.79 3.73
C TRP A 234 21.68 12.40 3.90
N SER A 235 21.89 11.71 2.80
CA SER A 235 22.52 10.39 2.77
C SER A 235 24.00 10.37 3.17
N ASN A 236 24.66 11.52 3.19
CA ASN A 236 26.05 11.68 3.62
C ASN A 236 26.20 11.97 5.12
N GLY A 237 25.12 11.90 5.90
CA GLY A 237 25.15 12.14 7.36
C GLY A 237 25.11 13.60 7.77
N ILE A 238 24.98 14.52 6.81
CA ILE A 238 24.81 15.95 7.08
C ILE A 238 23.33 16.25 7.29
N ILE A 239 23.05 17.20 8.18
CA ILE A 239 21.73 17.83 8.28
C ILE A 239 21.89 19.31 7.94
N GLU A 240 21.13 19.78 6.96
CA GLU A 240 21.10 21.19 6.60
C GLU A 240 19.87 21.86 7.19
N VAL A 241 20.09 22.96 7.91
CA VAL A 241 19.03 23.85 8.38
C VAL A 241 18.84 24.95 7.34
N ARG A 242 17.64 25.07 6.81
CA ARG A 242 17.30 25.99 5.73
C ARG A 242 16.15 26.92 6.10
N ASP A 243 16.17 28.11 5.50
CA ASP A 243 15.09 29.07 5.61
C ASP A 243 13.90 28.67 4.71
N ALA A 244 12.68 28.64 5.25
CA ALA A 244 11.48 28.26 4.49
C ALA A 244 10.99 29.35 3.51
N THR A 245 11.57 30.55 3.52
CA THR A 245 11.20 31.65 2.63
C THR A 245 12.23 31.88 1.52
N ALA A 246 13.51 31.96 1.88
CA ALA A 246 14.62 32.17 0.96
C ALA A 246 15.21 30.87 0.43
N PHE A 247 14.89 29.73 1.07
CA PHE A 247 15.45 28.40 0.78
C PHE A 247 16.98 28.31 0.89
N SER A 248 17.60 29.32 1.51
CA SER A 248 19.03 29.39 1.75
C SER A 248 19.43 28.52 2.95
N VAL A 249 20.65 27.97 2.88
CA VAL A 249 21.26 27.23 3.98
C VAL A 249 21.67 28.23 5.08
N LYS A 250 21.17 28.01 6.30
CA LYS A 250 21.47 28.80 7.51
C LYS A 250 22.50 28.13 8.40
N GLY A 251 22.46 26.81 8.48
CA GLY A 251 23.36 26.04 9.35
C GLY A 251 23.52 24.60 8.86
N ILE A 252 24.62 23.99 9.28
CA ILE A 252 24.98 22.61 8.94
C ILE A 252 25.29 21.88 10.24
N LEU A 253 24.64 20.75 10.48
CA LEU A 253 24.91 19.87 11.61
C LEU A 253 25.61 18.61 11.09
N GLU A 254 26.86 18.43 11.48
CA GLU A 254 27.69 17.33 11.00
C GLU A 254 27.62 16.10 11.92
N GLY A 255 27.05 15.02 11.37
CA GLY A 255 27.04 13.70 11.99
C GLY A 255 28.45 13.13 12.23
N PRO A 256 28.55 12.04 13.01
CA PRO A 256 29.83 11.43 13.37
C PRO A 256 30.47 10.64 12.23
N GLU A 257 29.66 10.22 11.25
CA GLU A 257 30.08 9.40 10.09
C GLU A 257 29.36 9.87 8.82
N SER A 258 29.94 9.60 7.66
CA SER A 258 29.33 9.89 6.35
C SER A 258 28.21 8.92 5.95
N LEU A 259 27.42 8.46 6.93
CA LEU A 259 26.30 7.54 6.73
C LEU A 259 24.96 8.27 6.88
N ALA A 260 23.96 7.79 6.14
CA ALA A 260 22.69 8.46 5.96
C ALA A 260 21.94 8.82 7.25
N VAL A 261 21.36 10.01 7.26
CA VAL A 261 20.37 10.41 8.28
C VAL A 261 19.04 9.75 7.91
N THR A 262 18.57 8.80 8.71
CA THR A 262 17.38 7.99 8.39
C THR A 262 16.08 8.66 8.81
N CYS A 263 16.09 9.41 9.91
CA CYS A 263 14.93 10.11 10.43
C CYS A 263 15.34 11.31 11.28
N ILE A 264 14.56 12.38 11.18
CA ILE A 264 14.70 13.59 11.99
C ILE A 264 13.35 13.90 12.63
N SER A 265 13.38 14.26 13.92
CA SER A 265 12.24 14.83 14.64
C SER A 265 12.65 16.15 15.29
N ALA A 266 11.95 17.22 14.97
CA ALA A 266 12.14 18.54 15.56
C ALA A 266 11.23 18.75 16.78
N ASP A 267 11.78 19.37 17.83
CA ASP A 267 11.00 19.82 18.98
C ASP A 267 10.31 21.14 18.66
N ASP A 268 9.17 21.40 19.31
CA ASP A 268 8.34 22.58 19.09
C ASP A 268 8.77 23.79 19.95
N ASP A 269 9.80 23.65 20.78
CA ASP A 269 10.36 24.75 21.57
C ASP A 269 10.99 25.83 20.67
N LYS A 270 10.32 26.99 20.60
CA LYS A 270 10.76 28.16 19.84
C LYS A 270 12.00 28.83 20.43
N SER A 271 12.29 28.64 21.72
CA SER A 271 13.38 29.34 22.39
C SER A 271 14.73 28.66 22.17
N ARG A 272 14.73 27.33 22.21
CA ARG A 272 15.89 26.45 22.06
C ARG A 272 15.47 25.19 21.31
N PRO A 273 15.23 25.28 19.98
CA PRO A 273 14.77 24.14 19.18
C PRO A 273 15.76 22.99 19.27
N LYS A 274 15.30 21.86 19.81
CA LYS A 274 16.05 20.61 19.80
C LYS A 274 15.70 19.80 18.56
N LEU A 275 16.66 19.05 18.04
CA LEU A 275 16.47 18.18 16.88
C LEU A 275 17.07 16.81 17.16
N LEU A 276 16.23 15.78 17.11
CA LEU A 276 16.68 14.39 17.23
C LEU A 276 16.93 13.82 15.84
N ALA A 277 18.13 13.32 15.62
CA ALA A 277 18.55 12.70 14.38
C ALA A 277 18.98 11.26 14.59
N SER A 278 18.42 10.35 13.79
CA SER A 278 18.81 8.94 13.73
C SER A 278 19.64 8.69 12.48
N TYR A 279 20.66 7.84 12.61
CA TYR A 279 21.61 7.55 11.56
C TYR A 279 21.67 6.05 11.23
N ALA A 280 21.96 5.77 9.98
CA ALA A 280 22.25 4.45 9.46
C ALA A 280 23.40 3.74 10.19
N SER A 281 24.35 4.52 10.73
CA SER A 281 25.48 4.02 11.54
C SER A 281 25.08 3.51 12.92
N GLY A 282 23.82 3.66 13.32
CA GLY A 282 23.35 3.35 14.68
C GLY A 282 23.49 4.50 15.67
N HIS A 283 24.11 5.60 15.26
CA HIS A 283 24.15 6.81 16.07
C HIS A 283 22.75 7.44 16.16
N THR A 284 22.41 7.94 17.34
CA THR A 284 21.30 8.86 17.54
C THR A 284 21.81 10.08 18.31
N ILE A 285 21.52 11.27 17.79
CA ILE A 285 22.08 12.53 18.27
C ILE A 285 20.95 13.50 18.54
N MET A 286 20.96 14.08 19.73
CA MET A 286 20.14 15.24 20.05
C MET A 286 20.95 16.50 19.85
N TRP A 287 20.44 17.41 19.03
CA TRP A 287 21.08 18.66 18.67
C TRP A 287 20.37 19.85 19.30
N ASP A 288 21.15 20.83 19.73
CA ASP A 288 20.69 22.20 19.89
C ASP A 288 20.87 22.90 18.55
N VAL A 289 19.77 23.17 17.86
CA VAL A 289 19.80 23.71 16.49
C VAL A 289 20.30 25.15 16.48
N LYS A 290 20.02 25.92 17.54
CA LYS A 290 20.37 27.33 17.62
C LYS A 290 21.88 27.53 17.79
N GLU A 291 22.49 26.70 18.64
CA GLU A 291 23.94 26.74 18.90
C GLU A 291 24.74 25.82 17.96
N GLY A 292 24.07 24.93 17.23
CA GLY A 292 24.70 23.91 16.38
C GLY A 292 25.48 22.85 17.17
N GLN A 293 25.13 22.63 18.44
CA GLN A 293 25.88 21.76 19.35
C GLN A 293 25.15 20.43 19.59
N LYS A 294 25.93 19.35 19.73
CA LYS A 294 25.42 18.05 20.18
C LYS A 294 25.14 18.13 21.68
N ILE A 295 23.89 17.93 22.09
CA ILE A 295 23.49 17.87 23.50
C ILE A 295 23.96 16.53 24.09
N TYR A 296 23.59 15.44 23.43
CA TYR A 296 24.08 14.10 23.72
C TYR A 296 24.08 13.23 22.47
N THR A 297 24.84 12.14 22.52
CA THR A 297 24.94 11.13 21.48
C THR A 297 24.98 9.77 22.13
N PHE A 298 24.23 8.82 21.59
CA PHE A 298 24.36 7.42 21.92
C PHE A 298 24.42 6.60 20.64
N VAL A 299 25.04 5.43 20.75
CA VAL A 299 25.32 4.55 19.63
C VAL A 299 24.68 3.21 19.92
N ASN A 300 23.91 2.74 18.95
CA ASN A 300 23.32 1.42 18.98
C ASN A 300 24.14 0.47 18.12
N ASP A 301 24.19 -0.80 18.51
CA ASP A 301 24.86 -1.87 17.74
C ASP A 301 24.06 -2.29 16.48
N ARG A 302 23.18 -1.43 15.98
CA ARG A 302 22.25 -1.67 14.87
C ARG A 302 21.94 -0.37 14.14
N GLN A 303 21.47 -0.48 12.91
CA GLN A 303 21.00 0.71 12.17
C GLN A 303 19.75 1.28 12.84
N THR A 304 19.70 2.60 13.04
CA THR A 304 18.48 3.28 13.52
C THR A 304 17.68 3.79 12.31
N LEU A 305 16.37 3.58 12.31
CA LEU A 305 15.49 3.83 11.14
C LEU A 305 14.47 4.92 11.39
N ALA A 306 13.92 5.00 12.60
CA ALA A 306 12.92 6.01 12.96
C ALA A 306 13.07 6.44 14.42
N ASN A 307 12.63 7.66 14.68
CA ASN A 307 12.52 8.22 16.02
C ASN A 307 11.23 9.03 16.15
N ALA A 308 10.77 9.24 17.38
CA ALA A 308 9.63 10.09 17.68
C ALA A 308 9.68 10.61 19.11
N PHE A 309 9.25 11.87 19.31
CA PHE A 309 9.03 12.46 20.63
C PHE A 309 7.64 12.13 21.16
N ASN A 310 7.53 11.98 22.47
CA ASN A 310 6.22 11.94 23.11
C ASN A 310 5.61 13.35 23.22
N CYS A 311 4.30 13.43 23.49
CA CYS A 311 3.55 14.68 23.42
C CYS A 311 3.98 15.74 24.45
N ASP A 312 4.51 15.34 25.60
CA ASP A 312 4.94 16.25 26.68
C ASP A 312 6.46 16.49 26.73
N ARG A 313 7.22 15.92 25.78
CA ARG A 313 8.68 16.02 25.68
C ARG A 313 9.42 15.53 26.93
N THR A 314 8.86 14.55 27.63
CA THR A 314 9.56 13.87 28.74
C THR A 314 10.41 12.71 28.24
N CYS A 315 10.03 12.07 27.14
CA CYS A 315 10.78 10.96 26.55
C CYS A 315 10.68 10.93 25.03
N PHE A 316 11.48 10.06 24.43
CA PHE A 316 11.44 9.77 23.01
C PHE A 316 11.74 8.31 22.74
N ALA A 317 11.30 7.82 21.59
CA ALA A 317 11.53 6.45 21.18
C ALA A 317 12.41 6.42 19.93
N VAL A 318 13.27 5.41 19.86
CA VAL A 318 14.14 5.11 18.71
C VAL A 318 13.98 3.66 18.34
N THR A 319 13.93 3.40 17.04
CA THR A 319 13.86 2.04 16.53
C THR A 319 14.76 1.85 15.31
N GLY A 320 14.93 0.60 14.89
CA GLY A 320 15.99 0.23 13.96
C GLY A 320 15.78 -1.07 13.20
N SER A 321 16.90 -1.64 12.76
CA SER A 321 16.97 -2.90 12.01
C SER A 321 16.75 -4.15 12.87
N ASP A 322 16.36 -4.00 14.14
CA ASP A 322 15.93 -5.10 15.00
C ASP A 322 14.48 -4.87 15.46
N ALA A 323 13.97 -5.82 16.24
CA ALA A 323 12.63 -5.77 16.82
C ALA A 323 12.49 -4.84 18.04
N LYS A 324 13.57 -4.18 18.47
CA LYS A 324 13.59 -3.45 19.75
C LYS A 324 13.32 -1.97 19.53
N ILE A 325 12.39 -1.46 20.32
CA ILE A 325 12.14 -0.02 20.44
C ILE A 325 12.75 0.45 21.76
N GLN A 326 13.70 1.38 21.71
CA GLN A 326 14.30 1.94 22.91
C GLN A 326 13.62 3.28 23.25
N VAL A 327 13.22 3.41 24.50
CA VAL A 327 12.64 4.64 25.06
C VAL A 327 13.70 5.31 25.91
N HIS A 328 13.93 6.60 25.67
CA HIS A 328 14.96 7.41 26.29
C HIS A 328 14.37 8.65 26.93
N ASP A 329 15.01 9.11 28.00
CA ASP A 329 14.72 10.39 28.64
C ASP A 329 15.11 11.55 27.73
N PHE A 330 14.21 12.52 27.55
CA PHE A 330 14.38 13.60 26.58
C PHE A 330 15.54 14.55 26.89
N ASP A 331 15.80 14.84 28.16
CA ASP A 331 16.82 15.81 28.56
C ASP A 331 18.21 15.19 28.72
N THR A 332 18.27 13.97 29.22
CA THR A 332 19.54 13.28 29.54
C THR A 332 19.98 12.29 28.47
N GLY A 333 19.06 11.81 27.63
CA GLY A 333 19.31 10.73 26.68
C GLY A 333 19.46 9.34 27.33
N ALA A 334 19.26 9.22 28.64
CA ALA A 334 19.36 7.96 29.36
C ALA A 334 18.28 6.97 28.87
N GLU A 335 18.66 5.70 28.65
CA GLU A 335 17.71 4.66 28.32
C GLU A 335 16.79 4.40 29.51
N LEU A 336 15.49 4.60 29.31
CA LEU A 336 14.45 4.36 30.31
C LEU A 336 13.92 2.93 30.21
N GLN A 337 13.69 2.44 29.00
CA GLN A 337 13.07 1.15 28.77
C GLN A 337 13.33 0.62 27.35
N ILE A 338 13.38 -0.71 27.22
CA ILE A 338 13.37 -1.41 25.93
C ILE A 338 12.02 -2.10 25.77
N LEU A 339 11.31 -1.80 24.68
CA LEU A 339 10.07 -2.46 24.29
C LEU A 339 10.40 -3.56 23.29
N GLN A 340 10.02 -4.80 23.61
CA GLN A 340 10.28 -5.98 22.79
C GLN A 340 9.27 -7.09 23.11
N GLY A 341 9.04 -7.98 22.15
CA GLY A 341 8.19 -9.15 22.38
C GLY A 341 8.75 -10.07 23.46
N THR A 342 7.85 -10.78 24.14
CA THR A 342 8.24 -11.91 24.97
C THR A 342 8.85 -13.01 24.10
N LEU A 343 9.73 -13.80 24.70
CA LEU A 343 10.40 -14.91 24.00
C LEU A 343 9.46 -16.07 23.66
N ASP A 344 8.18 -15.98 24.06
CA ASP A 344 7.18 -16.99 23.76
C ASP A 344 6.59 -16.76 22.35
N PRO A 345 6.86 -17.65 21.38
CA PRO A 345 6.34 -17.52 20.02
C PRO A 345 4.82 -17.58 19.93
N GLU A 346 4.12 -18.09 20.95
CA GLU A 346 2.65 -18.14 20.95
C GLU A 346 2.01 -16.82 21.37
N THR A 347 2.69 -16.02 22.21
CA THR A 347 2.16 -14.76 22.75
C THR A 347 2.26 -13.63 21.72
N MET A 348 3.29 -13.64 20.86
CA MET A 348 3.51 -12.72 19.72
C MET A 348 3.41 -11.22 20.11
N ASP A 349 3.67 -10.84 21.35
CA ASP A 349 3.41 -9.51 21.94
C ASP A 349 4.54 -8.50 21.72
N GLY A 350 5.12 -8.50 20.52
CA GLY A 350 6.05 -7.48 20.10
C GLY A 350 6.48 -7.69 18.66
N HIS A 351 7.38 -6.83 18.20
CA HIS A 351 7.98 -7.00 16.88
C HIS A 351 8.87 -8.25 16.88
N THR A 352 8.97 -8.86 15.72
CA THR A 352 9.88 -9.97 15.42
C THR A 352 10.96 -9.55 14.41
N ASN A 353 10.78 -8.40 13.76
CA ASN A 353 11.62 -7.88 12.70
C ASN A 353 11.79 -6.34 12.82
N ARG A 354 12.42 -5.74 11.81
CA ARG A 354 12.70 -4.29 11.72
C ARG A 354 11.44 -3.46 11.89
N VAL A 355 11.58 -2.36 12.62
CA VAL A 355 10.51 -1.38 12.79
C VAL A 355 10.88 -0.12 12.01
N PHE A 356 9.99 0.30 11.11
CA PHE A 356 10.24 1.39 10.17
C PHE A 356 9.63 2.71 10.60
N SER A 357 8.57 2.71 11.44
CA SER A 357 7.84 3.92 11.82
C SER A 357 7.53 3.93 13.31
N LEU A 358 7.55 5.12 13.90
CA LEU A 358 7.12 5.39 15.28
C LEU A 358 6.25 6.65 15.30
N ARG A 359 5.13 6.60 16.02
CA ARG A 359 4.24 7.75 16.21
C ARG A 359 3.63 7.71 17.60
N PHE A 360 4.04 8.63 18.47
CA PHE A 360 3.37 8.82 19.76
C PHE A 360 1.95 9.35 19.58
N HIS A 361 1.07 8.99 20.50
CA HIS A 361 -0.26 9.58 20.56
C HIS A 361 -0.18 11.10 20.80
N PRO A 362 -0.99 11.92 20.11
CA PRO A 362 -0.89 13.38 20.20
C PRO A 362 -1.17 13.93 21.61
N THR A 363 -1.99 13.25 22.42
CA THR A 363 -2.38 13.70 23.77
C THR A 363 -2.07 12.73 24.91
N ARG A 364 -1.66 11.49 24.62
CA ARG A 364 -1.47 10.44 25.64
C ARG A 364 0.02 10.11 25.72
N GLN A 365 0.69 10.68 26.72
CA GLN A 365 2.16 10.69 26.83
C GLN A 365 2.84 9.31 26.83
N ASN A 366 2.11 8.24 27.16
CA ASN A 366 2.66 6.90 27.33
C ASN A 366 2.32 5.95 26.17
N GLU A 367 1.59 6.40 25.15
CA GLU A 367 1.07 5.50 24.12
C GLU A 367 1.72 5.79 22.76
N LEU A 368 2.07 4.72 22.06
CA LEU A 368 2.94 4.74 20.89
C LEU A 368 2.44 3.72 19.85
N LEU A 369 2.31 4.16 18.61
CA LEU A 369 2.19 3.28 17.46
C LEU A 369 3.55 3.02 16.86
N SER A 370 3.78 1.78 16.46
CA SER A 370 4.97 1.37 15.74
C SER A 370 4.56 0.65 14.47
N GLY A 371 5.22 0.97 13.35
CA GLY A 371 4.96 0.35 12.06
C GLY A 371 6.15 -0.48 11.63
N GLY A 372 5.92 -1.75 11.40
CA GLY A 372 6.86 -2.65 10.72
C GLY A 372 6.11 -3.49 9.70
N TRP A 373 6.69 -4.64 9.38
CA TRP A 373 5.97 -5.73 8.73
C TRP A 373 5.29 -6.67 9.73
N ASP A 374 5.43 -6.33 11.02
CA ASP A 374 4.79 -6.99 12.15
C ASP A 374 3.69 -6.10 12.75
N ASP A 375 2.66 -6.73 13.27
CA ASP A 375 1.38 -6.13 13.61
C ASP A 375 1.34 -5.62 15.08
N THR A 376 1.88 -4.44 15.45
CA THR A 376 1.95 -4.07 16.89
C THR A 376 1.66 -2.61 17.31
N PHE A 377 1.12 -2.48 18.53
CA PHE A 377 0.80 -1.25 19.27
C PHE A 377 1.45 -1.29 20.67
N TRP A 378 1.94 -0.16 21.16
CA TRP A 378 2.70 -0.10 22.42
C TRP A 378 2.14 0.91 23.42
N ASP A 379 2.25 0.54 24.69
CA ASP A 379 2.17 1.46 25.83
C ASP A 379 3.50 1.36 26.55
N ILE A 380 4.25 2.47 26.57
CA ILE A 380 5.64 2.48 27.04
C ILE A 380 5.78 2.10 28.51
N ARG A 381 4.70 2.11 29.30
CA ARG A 381 4.71 1.66 30.70
C ARG A 381 4.91 0.14 30.83
N TYR A 382 4.79 -0.60 29.74
CA TYR A 382 4.92 -2.05 29.67
C TYR A 382 5.96 -2.42 28.63
N PRO A 383 6.81 -3.44 28.88
CA PRO A 383 7.87 -3.82 27.95
C PRO A 383 7.37 -4.58 26.74
N TYR A 384 6.12 -5.04 26.74
CA TYR A 384 5.46 -5.80 25.68
C TYR A 384 4.29 -5.02 25.07
N SER A 385 3.94 -5.39 23.84
CA SER A 385 2.83 -4.82 23.08
C SER A 385 1.49 -5.18 23.72
N LYS A 386 0.61 -4.18 23.85
CA LYS A 386 -0.74 -4.41 24.40
C LYS A 386 -1.73 -4.91 23.36
N LYS A 387 -1.46 -4.65 22.08
CA LYS A 387 -2.45 -4.78 21.03
C LYS A 387 -1.79 -4.87 19.66
N LYS A 388 -2.52 -5.46 18.71
CA LYS A 388 -2.04 -5.75 17.37
C LYS A 388 -3.03 -5.30 16.34
N ILE A 389 -2.53 -4.81 15.21
CA ILE A 389 -3.35 -4.33 14.10
C ILE A 389 -2.84 -5.00 12.85
N TYR A 390 -3.66 -5.91 12.33
CA TYR A 390 -3.28 -6.81 11.25
C TYR A 390 -3.48 -6.17 9.88
N GLY A 391 -2.46 -6.27 9.03
CA GLY A 391 -2.59 -6.08 7.58
C GLY A 391 -1.84 -4.89 6.96
N PRO A 392 -1.62 -3.75 7.64
CA PRO A 392 -0.70 -2.73 7.15
C PRO A 392 0.74 -3.25 7.05
N HIS A 393 1.45 -2.89 5.98
CA HIS A 393 2.88 -3.17 5.86
C HIS A 393 3.63 -1.85 5.71
N ILE A 394 4.29 -1.42 6.78
CA ILE A 394 4.91 -0.10 6.85
C ILE A 394 6.40 -0.20 6.48
N CYS A 395 6.84 0.60 5.50
CA CYS A 395 8.23 0.61 5.00
C CYS A 395 8.94 1.96 5.14
N GLY A 396 8.27 2.98 5.69
CA GLY A 396 8.83 4.32 5.82
C GLY A 396 8.50 4.95 7.17
N SER A 397 9.37 5.85 7.63
CA SER A 397 9.23 6.54 8.92
C SER A 397 7.92 7.33 9.03
N GLY A 398 7.42 7.87 7.93
CA GLY A 398 6.13 8.56 7.84
C GLY A 398 4.92 7.65 7.54
N GLY A 399 5.01 6.33 7.69
CA GLY A 399 3.93 5.41 7.31
C GLY A 399 2.71 5.40 8.24
N ILE A 400 2.78 6.04 9.41
CA ILE A 400 1.69 6.15 10.38
C ILE A 400 1.46 7.62 10.71
N GLU A 401 0.20 8.06 10.65
CA GLU A 401 -0.17 9.44 10.99
C GLU A 401 -1.52 9.49 11.71
N PHE A 402 -1.64 10.38 12.70
CA PHE A 402 -2.88 10.56 13.45
C PHE A 402 -3.87 11.47 12.70
N LEU A 403 -5.16 11.13 12.79
CA LEU A 403 -6.28 11.96 12.35
C LEU A 403 -7.06 12.41 13.58
N GLY A 404 -6.60 13.52 14.15
CA GLY A 404 -7.02 13.92 15.49
C GLY A 404 -6.54 12.93 16.56
N GLU A 405 -7.32 12.78 17.64
CA GLU A 405 -6.93 11.96 18.78
C GLU A 405 -7.45 10.51 18.71
N GLU A 406 -8.56 10.26 18.04
CA GLU A 406 -9.26 8.97 18.12
C GLU A 406 -8.96 8.04 16.94
N LYS A 407 -8.34 8.56 15.88
CA LYS A 407 -8.12 7.83 14.63
C LYS A 407 -6.70 8.00 14.14
N PHE A 408 -6.26 7.06 13.34
CA PHE A 408 -4.99 7.16 12.63
C PHE A 408 -5.09 6.48 11.26
N VAL A 409 -4.19 6.85 10.36
CA VAL A 409 -4.04 6.27 9.03
C VAL A 409 -2.70 5.57 8.93
N THR A 410 -2.73 4.45 8.20
CA THR A 410 -1.54 3.72 7.78
C THR A 410 -1.35 3.84 6.27
N ALA A 411 -0.19 4.36 5.86
CA ALA A 411 0.31 4.31 4.50
C ALA A 411 1.17 3.05 4.32
N SER A 412 0.56 2.04 3.73
CA SER A 412 1.15 0.71 3.55
C SER A 412 1.79 0.55 2.18
N TRP A 413 2.92 -0.14 2.18
CA TRP A 413 3.60 -0.61 0.98
C TRP A 413 2.89 -1.85 0.43
N ARG A 414 1.66 -1.68 -0.06
CA ARG A 414 0.85 -2.75 -0.65
C ARG A 414 0.20 -2.26 -1.92
N LYS A 415 -0.01 -3.15 -2.89
CA LYS A 415 -0.74 -2.81 -4.12
C LYS A 415 -2.19 -2.41 -3.81
N LYS A 416 -2.87 -3.18 -2.97
CA LYS A 416 -4.27 -2.96 -2.58
C LYS A 416 -4.34 -2.59 -1.10
N LYS A 417 -5.36 -1.82 -0.72
CA LYS A 417 -5.60 -1.38 0.67
C LYS A 417 -4.38 -0.63 1.24
N SER A 418 -3.79 0.23 0.41
CA SER A 418 -2.57 0.96 0.76
C SER A 418 -2.82 2.08 1.78
N LEU A 419 -4.01 2.69 1.78
CA LEU A 419 -4.45 3.64 2.80
C LEU A 419 -5.61 3.06 3.60
N GLN A 420 -5.43 2.94 4.90
CA GLN A 420 -6.45 2.43 5.82
C GLN A 420 -6.58 3.35 7.03
N VAL A 421 -7.82 3.60 7.44
CA VAL A 421 -8.17 4.41 8.61
C VAL A 421 -8.62 3.48 9.72
N TRP A 422 -8.11 3.72 10.92
CA TRP A 422 -8.29 2.85 12.07
C TRP A 422 -8.79 3.65 13.26
N GLU A 423 -9.59 3.01 14.09
CA GLU A 423 -9.93 3.52 15.41
C GLU A 423 -8.79 3.20 16.37
N TYR A 424 -8.30 4.22 17.08
CA TYR A 424 -7.11 4.09 17.91
C TYR A 424 -7.29 3.11 19.07
N ASP A 425 -8.36 3.29 19.87
CA ASP A 425 -8.60 2.53 21.09
C ASP A 425 -8.94 1.05 20.83
N THR A 426 -9.75 0.76 19.82
CA THR A 426 -10.18 -0.61 19.49
C THR A 426 -9.30 -1.29 18.45
N GLY A 427 -8.63 -0.51 17.59
CA GLY A 427 -7.77 -1.02 16.52
C GLY A 427 -8.58 -1.60 15.37
N LEU A 428 -9.88 -1.32 15.37
CA LEU A 428 -10.78 -1.74 14.32
C LEU A 428 -10.50 -0.91 13.07
N LEU A 429 -10.48 -1.61 11.95
CA LEU A 429 -10.46 -0.97 10.64
C LEU A 429 -11.79 -0.24 10.45
N LEU A 430 -11.73 1.09 10.40
CA LEU A 430 -12.90 1.93 10.13
C LEU A 430 -13.14 2.02 8.63
N ASP A 431 -12.06 2.20 7.87
CA ASP A 431 -12.18 2.50 6.44
C ASP A 431 -10.95 2.13 5.64
N THR A 432 -11.13 1.94 4.34
CA THR A 432 -10.03 1.80 3.37
C THR A 432 -10.20 2.88 2.31
N ILE A 433 -9.31 3.87 2.33
CA ILE A 433 -9.35 4.98 1.39
C ILE A 433 -8.79 4.48 0.06
N LYS A 434 -9.64 4.47 -0.96
CA LYS A 434 -9.25 4.19 -2.35
C LYS A 434 -9.40 5.49 -3.14
N PRO A 435 -8.37 6.36 -3.17
CA PRO A 435 -8.50 7.71 -3.70
C PRO A 435 -8.61 7.75 -5.23
N ASP A 436 -8.13 6.71 -5.90
CA ASP A 436 -8.24 6.48 -7.34
C ASP A 436 -8.14 4.97 -7.64
N ASP A 437 -8.25 4.60 -8.91
CA ASP A 437 -8.14 3.20 -9.35
C ASP A 437 -6.69 2.69 -9.45
N GLU A 438 -5.70 3.54 -9.16
CA GLU A 438 -4.29 3.23 -9.29
C GLU A 438 -3.72 2.65 -7.98
N ASN A 439 -3.20 1.43 -8.07
CA ASN A 439 -2.59 0.73 -6.94
C ASN A 439 -1.20 1.31 -6.63
N CYS A 440 -0.96 1.76 -5.40
CA CYS A 440 0.29 2.42 -5.04
C CYS A 440 0.94 1.84 -3.78
N PHE A 441 2.25 1.59 -3.88
CA PHE A 441 3.09 1.28 -2.74
C PHE A 441 3.50 2.58 -2.04
N LEU A 442 3.01 2.77 -0.82
CA LEU A 442 3.19 4.01 -0.08
C LEU A 442 4.32 3.89 0.95
N TYR A 443 5.06 4.98 1.12
CA TYR A 443 6.12 5.09 2.12
C TYR A 443 5.75 6.05 3.25
N CYS A 444 4.99 7.10 2.93
CA CYS A 444 4.65 8.12 3.90
C CYS A 444 3.25 8.71 3.68
N CYS A 445 2.67 9.19 4.77
CA CYS A 445 1.49 10.02 4.76
C CYS A 445 1.61 11.13 5.82
N ARG A 446 1.00 12.28 5.55
CA ARG A 446 0.90 13.40 6.48
C ARG A 446 -0.50 14.01 6.43
N TYR A 447 -1.16 14.07 7.58
CA TYR A 447 -2.51 14.62 7.72
C TYR A 447 -2.45 16.11 8.01
N LEU A 448 -3.30 16.87 7.31
CA LEU A 448 -3.47 18.31 7.42
C LEU A 448 -4.83 18.58 8.06
N GLU A 449 -4.85 18.67 9.39
CA GLU A 449 -6.10 18.71 10.18
C GLU A 449 -7.03 19.87 9.83
N SER A 450 -6.47 21.01 9.40
CA SER A 450 -7.26 22.19 9.07
C SER A 450 -8.07 22.10 7.76
N GLU A 451 -7.74 21.15 6.89
CA GLU A 451 -8.44 20.94 5.61
C GLU A 451 -9.04 19.53 5.47
N ASP A 452 -8.81 18.65 6.45
CA ASP A 452 -9.19 17.23 6.39
C ASP A 452 -8.60 16.51 5.17
N VAL A 453 -7.32 16.81 4.90
CA VAL A 453 -6.58 16.33 3.72
C VAL A 453 -5.35 15.54 4.14
N LEU A 454 -5.02 14.52 3.35
CA LEU A 454 -3.85 13.66 3.53
C LEU A 454 -2.87 13.83 2.36
N LEU A 455 -1.64 14.25 2.67
CA LEU A 455 -0.51 14.17 1.74
C LEU A 455 0.04 12.75 1.76
N VAL A 456 0.24 12.12 0.61
CA VAL A 456 0.62 10.70 0.51
C VAL A 456 1.73 10.52 -0.53
N GLY A 457 2.85 9.93 -0.12
CA GLY A 457 4.01 9.67 -0.97
C GLY A 457 4.24 8.18 -1.23
N GLY A 458 4.65 7.83 -2.45
CA GLY A 458 4.90 6.44 -2.84
C GLY A 458 5.79 6.26 -4.07
N SER A 459 6.09 5.00 -4.40
CA SER A 459 6.94 4.64 -5.55
C SER A 459 6.20 4.41 -6.86
N HIS A 460 4.89 4.16 -6.82
CA HIS A 460 4.16 3.93 -8.06
C HIS A 460 4.02 5.25 -8.83
N ARG A 461 4.57 5.31 -10.05
CA ARG A 461 4.70 6.53 -10.87
C ARG A 461 5.43 7.68 -10.16
N ASN A 462 6.26 7.38 -9.15
CA ASN A 462 7.09 8.36 -8.43
C ASN A 462 6.32 9.61 -8.05
N MET A 463 5.44 9.50 -7.04
CA MET A 463 4.36 10.46 -6.90
C MET A 463 4.09 10.93 -5.49
N LEU A 464 3.51 12.12 -5.42
CA LEU A 464 2.88 12.71 -4.24
C LEU A 464 1.39 12.96 -4.55
N ARG A 465 0.49 12.51 -3.68
CA ARG A 465 -0.96 12.76 -3.76
C ARG A 465 -1.41 13.64 -2.63
N ILE A 466 -2.46 14.40 -2.91
CA ILE A 466 -3.27 15.12 -1.95
C ILE A 466 -4.65 14.46 -2.00
N VAL A 467 -5.05 13.83 -0.90
CA VAL A 467 -6.27 13.03 -0.81
C VAL A 467 -7.21 13.68 0.19
N ASP A 468 -8.44 13.95 -0.24
CA ASP A 468 -9.52 14.34 0.67
C ASP A 468 -9.93 13.10 1.48
N VAL A 469 -9.86 13.19 2.81
CA VAL A 469 -10.18 12.05 3.69
C VAL A 469 -11.68 11.75 3.69
N THR A 470 -12.52 12.79 3.68
CA THR A 470 -13.97 12.67 3.71
C THR A 470 -14.53 12.23 2.35
N ALA A 471 -14.09 12.87 1.26
CA ALA A 471 -14.53 12.53 -0.09
C ALA A 471 -13.85 11.27 -0.64
N LYS A 472 -12.75 10.81 -0.02
CA LYS A 472 -11.95 9.63 -0.41
C LYS A 472 -11.51 9.68 -1.86
N MET A 473 -11.09 10.86 -2.33
CA MET A 473 -10.65 11.07 -3.69
C MET A 473 -9.36 11.88 -3.73
N THR A 474 -8.54 11.62 -4.74
CA THR A 474 -7.36 12.45 -5.03
C THR A 474 -7.83 13.84 -5.47
N ILE A 475 -7.52 14.87 -4.70
CA ILE A 475 -7.74 16.29 -5.05
C ILE A 475 -6.71 16.70 -6.11
N SER A 476 -5.45 16.40 -5.83
CA SER A 476 -4.34 16.73 -6.72
C SER A 476 -3.17 15.77 -6.52
N SER A 477 -2.27 15.77 -7.50
CA SER A 477 -1.20 14.80 -7.56
C SER A 477 -0.04 15.33 -8.40
N ILE A 478 1.18 15.07 -7.95
CA ILE A 478 2.42 15.30 -8.70
C ILE A 478 2.95 13.93 -9.10
N TRP A 479 3.21 13.72 -10.40
CA TRP A 479 3.65 12.45 -10.96
C TRP A 479 5.02 12.57 -11.61
N ASN A 480 5.64 11.43 -11.92
CA ASN A 480 6.89 11.34 -12.67
C ASN A 480 8.01 12.17 -12.02
N LEU A 481 8.04 12.17 -10.68
CA LEU A 481 9.20 12.66 -9.93
C LEU A 481 10.41 11.76 -10.24
N LYS A 482 11.61 12.26 -9.94
CA LYS A 482 12.84 11.51 -10.24
C LYS A 482 12.84 10.12 -9.58
N GLY A 483 12.29 10.02 -8.36
CA GLY A 483 12.04 8.73 -7.73
C GLY A 483 10.86 8.75 -6.76
N ALA A 484 10.78 7.70 -5.95
CA ALA A 484 9.72 7.54 -4.98
C ALA A 484 9.77 8.65 -3.92
N VAL A 485 8.59 9.06 -3.44
CA VAL A 485 8.49 10.04 -2.34
C VAL A 485 8.56 9.29 -1.01
N TYR A 486 9.64 9.51 -0.27
CA TYR A 486 9.91 8.78 0.99
C TYR A 486 9.42 9.51 2.22
N PHE A 487 9.35 10.84 2.16
CA PHE A 487 8.99 11.68 3.29
C PHE A 487 8.28 12.95 2.83
N VAL A 488 7.33 13.43 3.62
CA VAL A 488 6.56 14.66 3.35
C VAL A 488 6.23 15.39 4.66
N ARG A 489 6.34 16.72 4.64
CA ARG A 489 5.99 17.61 5.75
C ARG A 489 5.28 18.86 5.27
N GLU A 490 4.32 19.33 6.06
CA GLU A 490 3.72 20.66 5.89
C GLU A 490 4.66 21.72 6.47
N LEU A 491 4.92 22.78 5.72
CA LEU A 491 5.67 23.94 6.19
C LEU A 491 4.74 24.91 6.94
N PRO A 492 5.24 25.67 7.93
CA PRO A 492 4.42 26.64 8.63
C PRO A 492 3.91 27.72 7.65
N LYS A 493 2.67 28.17 7.84
CA LYS A 493 2.08 29.23 7.01
C LYS A 493 2.95 30.49 7.00
N LEU A 494 3.26 30.99 5.80
CA LEU A 494 4.04 32.22 5.61
C LEU A 494 3.26 33.48 6.01
N ASP A 495 1.94 33.53 5.87
CA ASP A 495 1.11 34.65 6.37
C ASP A 495 -0.24 34.12 6.86
N SER A 496 -0.74 34.67 7.97
CA SER A 496 -2.07 34.33 8.51
C SER A 496 -3.22 34.72 7.58
N THR A 497 -2.95 35.56 6.58
CA THR A 497 -3.91 36.08 5.60
C THR A 497 -3.83 35.39 4.24
N SER A 498 -2.77 34.62 3.96
CA SER A 498 -2.66 33.86 2.71
C SER A 498 -3.23 32.46 2.90
N PHE A 499 -4.15 32.04 2.02
CA PHE A 499 -4.60 30.65 1.97
C PHE A 499 -3.56 29.71 1.34
N SER A 500 -2.47 30.25 0.78
CA SER A 500 -1.41 29.45 0.20
C SER A 500 -0.63 28.69 1.26
N ARG A 501 -0.53 27.37 1.09
CA ARG A 501 0.26 26.49 1.97
C ARG A 501 1.46 25.96 1.23
N SER A 502 2.54 25.72 1.96
CA SER A 502 3.72 25.09 1.40
C SER A 502 3.95 23.76 2.09
N PHE A 503 4.42 22.77 1.35
CA PHE A 503 4.87 21.49 1.88
C PHE A 503 6.17 21.10 1.21
N CYS A 504 7.01 20.37 1.95
CA CYS A 504 8.27 19.87 1.45
C CYS A 504 8.27 18.34 1.44
N PHE A 505 8.95 17.77 0.46
CA PHE A 505 9.04 16.31 0.31
C PHE A 505 10.36 15.89 -0.34
N CYS A 506 10.80 14.70 0.03
CA CYS A 506 12.04 14.10 -0.46
C CYS A 506 11.72 13.04 -1.51
N SER A 507 12.35 13.14 -2.69
CA SER A 507 12.27 12.13 -3.74
C SER A 507 13.65 11.88 -4.33
N GLU A 508 14.18 10.68 -4.09
CA GLU A 508 15.49 10.24 -4.59
C GLU A 508 16.58 11.31 -4.40
N ASN A 509 17.20 11.82 -5.47
CA ASN A 509 18.28 12.82 -5.41
C ASN A 509 17.78 14.27 -5.33
N SER A 510 16.50 14.49 -5.00
CA SER A 510 15.85 15.79 -5.14
C SER A 510 15.00 16.13 -3.93
N PHE A 511 15.14 17.38 -3.48
CA PHE A 511 14.29 17.97 -2.47
C PHE A 511 13.32 18.96 -3.13
N TYR A 512 12.03 18.75 -2.91
CA TYR A 512 10.97 19.56 -3.49
C TYR A 512 10.24 20.33 -2.40
N ILE A 513 9.86 21.56 -2.74
CA ILE A 513 8.95 22.37 -1.95
C ILE A 513 7.84 22.78 -2.90
N ALA A 514 6.60 22.46 -2.58
CA ALA A 514 5.45 22.84 -3.40
C ALA A 514 4.53 23.75 -2.60
N GLN A 515 3.93 24.71 -3.28
CA GLN A 515 2.99 25.67 -2.71
C GLN A 515 1.63 25.56 -3.42
N THR A 516 0.56 25.48 -2.62
CA THR A 516 -0.82 25.57 -3.08
C THR A 516 -1.24 27.04 -3.15
N GLU A 517 -2.06 27.41 -4.14
CA GLU A 517 -2.73 28.73 -4.16
C GLU A 517 -4.12 28.65 -3.50
N SER A 518 -4.66 29.84 -3.18
CA SER A 518 -5.94 30.08 -2.49
C SER A 518 -7.19 29.70 -3.28
#